data_AF-A0AA40SXX3-F1
#
_entry.id   AF-A0AA40SXX3-F1
#
_cell.length_a   1.000
_cell.length_b   1.000
_cell.length_c   1.000
_cell.angle_alpha   90.00
_cell.angle_beta   90.00
_cell.angle_gamma   90.00
#
_symmetry.space_group_name_H-M   'P 1'
#
loop_
_entity.id
_entity.type
_entity.pdbx_description
1 polymer ?
#
loop_
_entity_poly.entity_id
_entity_poly.type
_entity_poly.pdbx_seq_one_letter_code
_entity_poly.pdbx_strand_id
1 'polypeptide(L)'
;MKIRAATQVEIYNQIAIALGGIVALIGLVVVIAWHFHLTPLVQLLPGAAPMRYNTALTFLLSGLALMTLGCKQRALAGVLSIMVAGLSLLILAQYAFTVDFGIDQLLMHDYLTKTLYPPGSGSATSATDSNQQWFIHINRPQPGRPAPNTALGFAFVGIALMFVNVALRKNRPSLAGSIRSVSL
;
A
#
# COMPACT_ATOMS: atom_id res chain seq x y z
N MET A 1 -8.43 -15.66 35.04
CA MET A 1 -7.35 -15.30 34.09
C MET A 1 -7.71 -15.57 32.61
N LYS A 2 -8.28 -16.73 32.24
CA LYS A 2 -8.64 -17.08 30.85
C LYS A 2 -9.66 -16.16 30.15
N ILE A 3 -10.66 -15.64 30.88
CA ILE A 3 -11.71 -14.77 30.31
C ILE A 3 -11.15 -13.43 29.84
N ARG A 4 -10.19 -12.84 30.57
CA ARG A 4 -9.48 -11.62 30.18
C ARG A 4 -8.67 -11.82 28.90
N ALA A 5 -8.01 -12.97 28.73
CA ALA A 5 -7.22 -13.23 27.53
C ALA A 5 -8.11 -13.35 26.27
N ALA A 6 -9.28 -13.98 26.37
CA ALA A 6 -10.22 -14.09 25.25
C ALA A 6 -10.81 -12.74 24.81
N THR A 7 -11.15 -11.88 25.78
CA THR A 7 -11.67 -10.52 25.50
C THR A 7 -10.60 -9.61 24.88
N GLN A 8 -9.33 -9.72 25.31
CA GLN A 8 -8.23 -8.96 24.72
C GLN A 8 -8.01 -9.33 23.24
N VAL A 9 -7.98 -10.61 22.90
CA VAL A 9 -7.82 -11.07 21.51
C VAL A 9 -8.94 -10.55 20.60
N GLU A 10 -10.18 -10.52 21.09
CA GLU A 10 -11.30 -10.02 20.31
C GLU A 10 -11.19 -8.50 20.08
N ILE A 11 -10.81 -7.72 21.11
CA ILE A 11 -10.58 -6.27 20.98
C ILE A 11 -9.48 -5.98 19.93
N TYR A 12 -8.37 -6.72 19.95
CA TYR A 12 -7.30 -6.54 18.96
C TYR A 12 -7.77 -6.83 17.52
N ASN A 13 -8.62 -7.83 17.32
CA ASN A 13 -9.18 -8.12 15.99
C ASN A 13 -10.09 -6.98 15.53
N GLN A 14 -10.93 -6.43 16.40
CA GLN A 14 -11.81 -5.31 16.07
C GLN A 14 -11.02 -4.05 15.70
N ILE A 15 -9.95 -3.76 16.44
CA ILE A 15 -9.04 -2.64 16.12
C ILE A 15 -8.37 -2.87 14.76
N ALA A 16 -7.88 -4.09 14.50
CA ALA A 16 -7.25 -4.42 13.21
C ALA A 16 -8.24 -4.27 12.04
N ILE A 17 -9.49 -4.68 12.21
CA ILE A 17 -10.55 -4.51 11.20
C ILE A 17 -10.84 -3.02 10.97
N ALA A 18 -11.00 -2.23 12.03
CA ALA A 18 -11.29 -0.80 11.91
C ALA A 18 -10.15 -0.05 11.21
N LEU A 19 -8.90 -0.26 11.65
CA LEU A 19 -7.73 0.36 11.03
C LEU A 19 -7.53 -0.12 9.59
N GLY A 20 -7.68 -1.43 9.33
CA GLY A 20 -7.60 -1.98 7.98
C GLY A 20 -8.65 -1.39 7.05
N GLY A 21 -9.87 -1.18 7.54
CA GLY A 21 -10.95 -0.53 6.81
C GLY A 21 -10.63 0.91 6.45
N ILE A 22 -10.12 1.70 7.39
CA ILE A 22 -9.71 3.09 7.13
C ILE A 22 -8.61 3.14 6.05
N VAL A 23 -7.58 2.30 6.19
CA VAL A 23 -6.46 2.21 5.23
C VAL A 23 -6.96 1.80 3.83
N ALA A 24 -7.87 0.82 3.77
CA ALA A 24 -8.48 0.37 2.53
C ALA A 24 -9.31 1.47 1.87
N LEU A 25 -10.11 2.22 2.65
CA LEU A 25 -10.93 3.32 2.16
C LEU A 25 -10.08 4.45 1.58
N ILE A 26 -8.97 4.82 2.24
CA ILE A 26 -8.05 5.82 1.72
C ILE A 26 -7.50 5.38 0.35
N GLY A 27 -7.04 4.13 0.24
CA GLY A 27 -6.58 3.57 -1.03
C GLY A 27 -7.65 3.59 -2.11
N LEU A 28 -8.88 3.18 -1.76
CA LEU A 28 -10.02 3.16 -2.67
C LEU A 28 -10.38 4.55 -3.20
N VAL A 29 -10.47 5.55 -2.31
CA VAL A 29 -10.78 6.94 -2.69
C VAL A 29 -9.75 7.46 -3.69
N VAL A 30 -8.46 7.18 -3.46
CA VAL A 30 -7.40 7.63 -4.38
C VAL A 30 -7.47 6.87 -5.71
N VAL A 31 -7.71 5.56 -5.72
CA VAL A 31 -7.93 4.79 -6.95
C VAL A 31 -9.11 5.37 -7.75
N ILE A 32 -10.21 5.69 -7.09
CA ILE A 32 -11.38 6.33 -7.71
C ILE A 32 -10.98 7.70 -8.27
N ALA A 33 -10.27 8.53 -7.49
CA ALA A 33 -9.80 9.84 -7.94
C ALA A 33 -8.95 9.78 -9.20
N TRP A 34 -8.11 8.74 -9.34
CA TRP A 34 -7.35 8.47 -10.56
C TRP A 34 -8.25 8.15 -11.77
N HIS A 35 -9.34 7.41 -11.59
CA HIS A 35 -10.27 7.08 -12.68
C HIS A 35 -11.12 8.28 -13.11
N PHE A 36 -11.49 9.15 -12.17
CA PHE A 36 -12.29 10.35 -12.46
C PHE A 36 -11.43 11.58 -12.82
N HIS A 37 -10.11 11.42 -12.97
CA HIS A 37 -9.17 12.50 -13.25
C HIS A 37 -9.24 13.68 -12.25
N LEU A 38 -9.61 13.40 -10.99
CA LEU A 38 -9.77 14.40 -9.95
C LEU A 38 -8.42 14.75 -9.32
N THR A 39 -7.63 15.57 -10.01
CA THR A 39 -6.30 16.05 -9.58
C THR A 39 -6.25 16.58 -8.14
N PRO A 40 -7.24 17.36 -7.64
CA PRO A 40 -7.22 17.85 -6.25
C PRO A 40 -7.43 16.75 -5.21
N LEU A 41 -8.08 15.63 -5.56
CA LEU A 41 -8.29 14.52 -4.64
C LEU A 41 -7.06 13.61 -4.56
N VAL A 42 -6.24 13.57 -5.61
CA VAL A 42 -4.96 12.86 -5.64
C VAL A 42 -3.86 13.64 -4.92
N GLN A 43 -3.97 14.98 -4.88
CA GLN A 43 -3.15 15.87 -4.07
C GLN A 43 -3.87 16.17 -2.75
N LEU A 44 -3.69 15.32 -1.74
CA LEU A 44 -4.31 15.48 -0.41
C LEU A 44 -4.09 16.89 0.19
N LEU A 45 -2.98 17.55 -0.12
CA LEU A 45 -2.66 18.93 0.27
C LEU A 45 -2.20 19.76 -0.96
N PRO A 46 -2.52 21.07 -1.00
CA PRO A 46 -1.93 22.00 -1.97
C PRO A 46 -0.40 21.98 -1.81
N GLY A 47 0.33 21.64 -2.88
CA GLY A 47 1.80 21.55 -2.87
C GLY A 47 2.38 20.20 -2.41
N ALA A 48 1.56 19.27 -1.93
CA ALA A 48 2.01 17.90 -1.66
C ALA A 48 2.14 17.09 -2.96
N ALA A 49 3.08 16.13 -2.98
CA ALA A 49 3.25 15.24 -4.11
C ALA A 49 1.98 14.37 -4.29
N PRO A 50 1.41 14.30 -5.52
CA PRO A 50 0.25 13.47 -5.77
C PRO A 50 0.53 11.99 -5.48
N MET A 51 -0.41 11.32 -4.81
CA MET A 51 -0.29 9.90 -4.52
C MET A 51 -0.43 9.08 -5.80
N ARG A 52 0.56 8.23 -6.11
CA ARG A 52 0.56 7.42 -7.34
C ARG A 52 -0.44 6.27 -7.25
N TYR A 53 -0.96 5.85 -8.42
CA TYR A 53 -1.94 4.77 -8.54
C TYR A 53 -1.46 3.46 -7.88
N ASN A 54 -0.21 3.07 -8.13
CA ASN A 54 0.39 1.86 -7.57
C ASN A 54 0.46 1.90 -6.04
N THR A 55 0.75 3.08 -5.47
CA THR A 55 0.71 3.29 -4.03
C THR A 55 -0.70 3.13 -3.49
N ALA A 56 -1.70 3.68 -4.18
CA ALA A 56 -3.10 3.59 -3.76
C ALA A 56 -3.59 2.14 -3.76
N LEU A 57 -3.21 1.35 -4.77
CA LEU A 57 -3.46 -0.08 -4.80
C LEU A 57 -2.78 -0.83 -3.66
N THR A 58 -1.51 -0.55 -3.34
CA THR A 58 -0.84 -1.21 -2.20
C THR A 58 -1.47 -0.85 -0.86
N PHE A 59 -1.95 0.39 -0.69
CA PHE A 59 -2.74 0.80 0.47
C PHE A 59 -4.08 0.03 0.55
N LEU A 60 -4.80 -0.06 -0.56
CA LEU A 60 -6.06 -0.80 -0.63
C LEU A 60 -5.86 -2.28 -0.25
N LEU A 61 -4.88 -2.94 -0.87
CA LEU A 61 -4.58 -4.35 -0.63
C LEU A 61 -4.08 -4.62 0.79
N SER A 62 -3.23 -3.76 1.35
CA SER A 62 -2.75 -3.91 2.73
C SER A 62 -3.86 -3.70 3.77
N GLY A 63 -4.76 -2.74 3.55
CA GLY A 63 -5.94 -2.55 4.39
C GLY A 63 -6.87 -3.78 4.36
N LEU A 64 -7.15 -4.32 3.17
CA LEU A 64 -7.93 -5.55 3.01
C LEU A 64 -7.24 -6.77 3.65
N ALA A 65 -5.92 -6.89 3.53
CA ALA A 65 -5.14 -7.94 4.18
C ALA A 65 -5.28 -7.87 5.71
N LEU A 66 -5.24 -6.67 6.28
CA LEU A 66 -5.40 -6.45 7.72
C LEU A 66 -6.83 -6.74 8.20
N MET A 67 -7.86 -6.31 7.46
CA MET A 67 -9.25 -6.65 7.77
C MET A 67 -9.48 -8.16 7.75
N THR A 68 -8.95 -8.85 6.75
CA THR A 68 -9.16 -10.30 6.58
C THR A 68 -8.39 -11.13 7.61
N LEU A 69 -7.26 -10.61 8.12
CA LEU A 69 -6.61 -11.15 9.33
C LEU A 69 -7.53 -11.06 10.55
N GLY A 70 -8.16 -9.91 10.79
CA GLY A 70 -9.09 -9.71 11.91
C GLY A 70 -10.37 -10.55 11.78
N CYS A 71 -10.89 -10.72 10.57
CA CYS A 71 -12.02 -11.62 10.27
C CYS A 71 -11.66 -13.12 10.29
N LYS A 72 -10.42 -13.47 10.69
CA LYS A 72 -9.91 -14.85 10.75
C LYS A 72 -9.85 -15.56 9.38
N GLN A 73 -9.98 -14.82 8.28
CA GLN A 73 -9.86 -15.31 6.89
C GLN A 73 -8.39 -15.39 6.44
N ARG A 74 -7.61 -16.21 7.15
CA ARG A 74 -6.15 -16.32 7.01
C ARG A 74 -5.65 -16.77 5.63
N ALA A 75 -6.48 -17.45 4.84
CA ALA A 75 -6.14 -17.81 3.46
C ALA A 75 -6.05 -16.56 2.58
N LEU A 76 -7.12 -15.78 2.60
CA LEU A 76 -7.25 -14.56 1.81
C LEU A 76 -6.25 -13.48 2.26
N ALA A 77 -6.08 -13.31 3.57
CA ALA A 77 -5.03 -12.44 4.13
C ALA A 77 -3.62 -12.81 3.62
N GLY A 78 -3.32 -14.10 3.49
CA GLY A 78 -2.04 -14.57 2.97
C GLY A 78 -1.84 -14.20 1.51
N VAL A 79 -2.86 -14.43 0.67
CA VAL A 79 -2.82 -14.05 -0.76
C VAL A 79 -2.62 -12.55 -0.91
N LEU A 80 -3.40 -11.74 -0.19
CA LEU A 80 -3.28 -10.27 -0.26
C LEU A 80 -1.90 -9.78 0.20
N SER A 81 -1.34 -10.37 1.26
CA SER A 81 0.01 -10.03 1.75
C SER A 81 1.09 -10.34 0.72
N ILE A 82 0.98 -11.49 0.03
CA ILE A 82 1.90 -11.88 -1.05
C ILE A 82 1.77 -10.91 -2.22
N MET A 83 0.56 -10.50 -2.59
CA MET A 83 0.37 -9.51 -3.66
C MET A 83 1.01 -8.16 -3.30
N VAL A 84 0.84 -7.68 -2.07
CA VAL A 84 1.47 -6.42 -1.61
C VAL A 84 2.99 -6.52 -1.65
N ALA A 85 3.57 -7.59 -1.10
CA ALA A 85 5.00 -7.80 -1.11
C ALA A 85 5.54 -7.94 -2.54
N GLY A 86 4.86 -8.70 -3.39
CA GLY A 86 5.22 -8.93 -4.78
C GLY A 86 5.22 -7.65 -5.60
N LEU A 87 4.15 -6.86 -5.55
CA LEU A 87 4.07 -5.57 -6.24
C LEU A 87 5.20 -4.63 -5.81
N SER A 88 5.45 -4.56 -4.50
CA SER A 88 6.46 -3.66 -3.93
C SER A 88 7.89 -4.08 -4.27
N LEU A 89 8.18 -5.38 -4.22
CA LEU A 89 9.46 -5.94 -4.63
C LEU A 89 9.70 -5.76 -6.13
N LEU A 90 8.65 -5.88 -6.95
CA LEU A 90 8.75 -5.71 -8.38
C LEU A 90 9.03 -4.25 -8.76
N ILE A 91 8.45 -3.30 -8.03
CA ILE A 91 8.81 -1.87 -8.14
C ILE A 91 10.26 -1.65 -7.69
N LEU A 92 10.69 -2.25 -6.58
CA LEU A 92 12.06 -2.12 -6.10
C LEU A 92 13.08 -2.73 -7.07
N ALA A 93 12.73 -3.83 -7.73
CA ALA A 93 13.54 -4.45 -8.78
C ALA A 93 13.69 -3.53 -9.99
N GLN A 94 12.65 -2.79 -10.38
CA GLN A 94 12.76 -1.78 -11.45
C GLN A 94 13.79 -0.70 -11.10
N TYR A 95 13.83 -0.28 -9.83
CA TYR A 95 14.84 0.64 -9.33
C TYR A 95 16.25 0.03 -9.28
N ALA A 96 16.37 -1.21 -8.80
CA ALA A 96 17.66 -1.87 -8.61
C ALA A 96 18.35 -2.25 -9.93
N PHE A 97 17.57 -2.74 -10.91
CA PHE A 97 18.08 -3.16 -12.21
C PHE A 97 18.01 -2.05 -13.26
N THR A 98 17.42 -0.90 -12.95
CA THR A 98 17.16 0.19 -13.91
C THR A 98 16.38 -0.27 -15.15
N VAL A 99 15.58 -1.34 -15.02
CA VAL A 99 14.79 -1.95 -16.10
C VAL A 99 13.34 -1.49 -16.00
N ASP A 100 12.79 -1.09 -17.15
CA ASP A 100 11.39 -0.72 -17.29
C ASP A 100 10.53 -1.91 -17.67
N PHE A 101 9.92 -2.56 -16.67
CA PHE A 101 8.93 -3.61 -16.90
C PHE A 101 7.57 -3.07 -17.38
N GLY A 102 7.39 -1.75 -17.47
CA GLY A 102 6.14 -1.13 -17.93
C GLY A 102 4.94 -1.32 -17.00
N ILE A 103 5.14 -1.84 -15.79
CA ILE A 103 4.05 -2.17 -14.84
C ILE A 103 3.25 -0.91 -14.46
N ASP A 104 3.92 0.23 -14.34
CA ASP A 104 3.26 1.50 -14.03
C ASP A 104 2.28 1.91 -15.13
N GLN A 105 2.66 1.74 -16.40
CA GLN A 105 1.81 2.08 -17.56
C GLN A 105 0.70 1.04 -17.79
N LEU A 106 0.98 -0.23 -17.49
CA LEU A 106 -0.01 -1.31 -17.56
C LEU A 106 -1.15 -1.08 -16.55
N LEU A 107 -0.82 -0.59 -15.34
CA LEU A 107 -1.79 -0.33 -14.29
C LEU A 107 -2.57 0.96 -14.52
N MET A 108 -1.90 2.07 -14.85
CA MET A 108 -2.56 3.32 -15.22
C MET A 108 -1.61 4.27 -15.96
N HIS A 109 -2.05 4.84 -17.07
CA HIS A 109 -1.26 5.83 -17.79
C HIS A 109 -1.18 7.14 -16.99
N ASP A 110 0.04 7.64 -16.77
CA ASP A 110 0.27 8.86 -16.00
C ASP A 110 -0.22 10.11 -16.77
N TYR A 111 -1.45 10.54 -16.49
CA TYR A 111 -2.01 11.78 -17.04
C TYR A 111 -1.62 13.02 -16.22
N LEU A 112 -1.19 12.86 -14.96
CA LEU A 112 -0.84 13.98 -14.09
C LEU A 112 0.37 14.74 -14.61
N THR A 113 1.30 14.04 -15.28
CA THR A 113 2.46 14.69 -15.90
C THR A 113 2.03 15.69 -16.98
N LYS A 114 1.00 15.39 -17.78
CA LYS A 114 0.48 16.32 -18.81
C LYS A 114 -0.32 17.48 -18.23
N THR A 115 -1.07 17.24 -17.15
CA THR A 115 -1.90 18.27 -16.50
C THR A 115 -1.07 19.25 -15.67
N LEU A 116 -0.03 18.75 -14.98
CA LEU A 116 0.86 19.57 -14.15
C LEU A 116 2.01 20.19 -14.96
N TYR A 117 2.36 19.61 -16.11
CA TYR A 117 3.41 20.12 -17.00
C TYR A 117 3.00 19.98 -18.48
N PRO A 118 2.24 20.95 -19.03
CA PRO A 118 1.80 20.94 -20.41
C PRO A 118 3.00 21.00 -21.39
N PRO A 119 2.97 20.29 -22.53
CA PRO A 119 3.99 20.43 -23.56
C PRO A 119 3.92 21.86 -24.13
N GLY A 120 4.85 22.72 -23.70
CA GLY A 120 4.85 24.16 -23.97
C GLY A 120 5.39 25.01 -22.80
N SER A 121 5.42 24.47 -21.58
CA SER A 121 6.08 25.12 -20.41
C SER A 121 7.60 24.86 -20.36
N GLY A 122 8.18 24.53 -21.50
CA GLY A 122 9.60 24.27 -21.72
C GLY A 122 10.16 25.15 -22.82
N SER A 123 10.01 26.47 -22.70
CA SER A 123 10.83 27.42 -23.46
C SER A 123 10.68 28.83 -22.90
N ALA A 124 11.79 29.36 -22.37
CA ALA A 124 12.02 30.76 -22.00
C ALA A 124 11.12 31.33 -20.90
N THR A 125 11.65 31.42 -19.67
CA THR A 125 12.13 32.71 -19.11
C THR A 125 12.56 32.53 -17.65
N SER A 126 13.81 32.93 -17.40
CA SER A 126 14.24 33.71 -16.24
C SER A 126 14.24 33.06 -14.85
N ALA A 127 15.45 32.90 -14.34
CA ALA A 127 15.79 33.02 -12.92
C ALA A 127 14.91 34.08 -12.23
N THR A 128 14.08 33.71 -11.26
CA THR A 128 13.69 34.44 -10.02
C THR A 128 12.56 33.68 -9.33
N ASP A 129 12.79 32.43 -8.93
CA ASP A 129 11.93 31.82 -7.92
C ASP A 129 12.71 30.79 -7.10
N SER A 130 13.43 31.29 -6.10
CA SER A 130 14.19 30.51 -5.11
C SER A 130 13.32 29.51 -4.34
N ASN A 131 11.99 29.61 -4.44
CA ASN A 131 11.01 28.70 -3.83
C ASN A 131 10.59 27.52 -4.72
N GLN A 132 10.89 27.56 -6.03
CA GLN A 132 10.60 26.47 -6.99
C GLN A 132 11.81 25.56 -7.23
N GLN A 133 12.94 25.88 -6.61
CA GLN A 133 14.25 25.29 -6.88
C GLN A 133 14.35 23.79 -6.52
N TRP A 134 13.41 23.25 -5.73
CA TRP A 134 13.35 21.83 -5.40
C TRP A 134 12.51 20.98 -6.39
N PHE A 135 11.73 21.61 -7.27
CA PHE A 135 10.90 20.91 -8.26
C PHE A 135 11.45 20.93 -9.69
N ILE A 136 12.29 21.92 -10.04
CA ILE A 136 12.66 22.18 -11.46
C ILE A 136 13.73 21.21 -12.01
N HIS A 137 14.29 20.32 -11.18
CA HIS A 137 15.14 19.22 -11.65
C HIS A 137 14.72 17.85 -11.11
N ILE A 138 13.42 17.56 -10.99
CA ILE A 138 13.03 16.15 -10.88
C ILE A 138 13.13 15.52 -12.28
N ASN A 139 14.36 15.21 -12.69
CA ASN A 139 14.65 14.21 -13.72
C ASN A 139 14.15 12.87 -13.17
N ARG A 140 12.82 12.66 -13.14
CA ARG A 140 12.24 11.38 -12.75
C ARG A 140 12.56 10.41 -13.87
N PRO A 141 13.36 9.37 -13.62
CA PRO A 141 13.76 8.44 -14.67
C PRO A 141 12.56 7.79 -15.37
N GLN A 142 11.41 7.64 -14.66
CA GLN A 142 10.13 7.28 -15.27
C GLN A 142 8.93 7.96 -14.58
N PRO A 143 7.98 8.55 -15.34
CA PRO A 143 6.69 9.01 -14.83
C PRO A 143 5.82 7.81 -14.36
N GLY A 144 5.00 8.01 -13.33
CA GLY A 144 4.10 6.98 -12.78
C GLY A 144 4.61 6.14 -11.59
N ARG A 145 5.93 6.08 -11.33
CA ARG A 145 6.50 5.23 -10.25
C ARG A 145 6.42 5.84 -8.85
N PRO A 146 6.09 5.05 -7.81
CA PRO A 146 6.20 5.50 -6.42
C PRO A 146 7.67 5.55 -5.99
N ALA A 147 8.01 6.47 -5.08
CA ALA A 147 9.38 6.66 -4.62
C ALA A 147 9.97 5.35 -4.02
N PRO A 148 11.30 5.11 -4.14
CA PRO A 148 11.90 3.84 -3.73
C PRO A 148 11.76 3.55 -2.24
N ASN A 149 11.77 4.58 -1.39
CA ASN A 149 11.48 4.45 0.04
C ASN A 149 10.04 4.02 0.33
N THR A 150 9.07 4.52 -0.44
CA THR A 150 7.67 4.11 -0.37
C THR A 150 7.52 2.63 -0.75
N ALA A 151 8.15 2.20 -1.85
CA ALA A 151 8.14 0.80 -2.27
C ALA A 151 8.75 -0.13 -1.22
N LEU A 152 9.89 0.25 -0.66
CA LEU A 152 10.56 -0.50 0.41
C LEU A 152 9.70 -0.60 1.68
N GLY A 153 9.00 0.48 2.05
CA GLY A 153 8.04 0.47 3.15
C GLY A 153 6.91 -0.54 2.93
N PHE A 154 6.29 -0.56 1.75
CA PHE A 154 5.23 -1.52 1.44
C PHE A 154 5.71 -2.96 1.33
N ALA A 155 6.95 -3.18 0.87
CA ALA A 155 7.57 -4.50 0.88
C ALA A 155 7.63 -5.04 2.32
N PHE A 156 8.09 -4.23 3.27
CA PHE A 156 8.11 -4.62 4.68
C PHE A 156 6.71 -4.85 5.25
N VAL A 157 5.73 -4.02 4.90
CA VAL A 157 4.34 -4.22 5.32
C VAL A 157 3.80 -5.56 4.81
N GLY A 158 4.00 -5.88 3.53
CA GLY A 158 3.56 -7.16 2.95
C GLY A 158 4.22 -8.37 3.62
N ILE A 159 5.53 -8.31 3.87
CA ILE A 159 6.28 -9.36 4.57
C ILE A 159 5.79 -9.51 6.02
N ALA A 160 5.59 -8.39 6.73
CA ALA A 160 5.11 -8.39 8.10
C ALA A 160 3.71 -9.02 8.21
N LEU A 161 2.78 -8.65 7.32
CA LEU A 161 1.44 -9.24 7.27
C LEU A 161 1.50 -10.74 6.97
N MET A 162 2.39 -11.18 6.08
CA MET A 162 2.63 -12.59 5.80
C MET A 162 3.14 -13.33 7.05
N PHE A 163 4.11 -12.76 7.75
CA PHE A 163 4.67 -13.35 8.97
C PHE A 163 3.61 -13.44 10.08
N VAL A 164 2.82 -12.37 10.29
CA VAL A 164 1.69 -12.35 11.22
C VAL A 164 0.69 -13.44 10.86
N ASN A 165 0.34 -13.59 9.59
CA ASN A 165 -0.58 -14.63 9.14
C ASN A 165 -0.07 -16.05 9.46
N VAL A 166 1.21 -16.32 9.22
CA VAL A 166 1.86 -17.61 9.53
C VAL A 166 1.92 -17.85 11.04
N ALA A 167 2.31 -16.86 11.83
CA ALA A 167 2.37 -16.95 13.28
C ALA A 167 0.98 -17.24 13.89
N LEU A 168 -0.06 -16.56 13.38
CA LEU A 168 -1.44 -16.81 13.81
C LEU A 168 -1.91 -18.22 13.44
N ARG A 169 -1.52 -18.76 12.28
CA ARG A 169 -1.82 -20.16 11.88
C ARG A 169 -1.16 -21.18 12.80
N LYS A 170 0.12 -20.97 13.15
CA LYS A 170 0.89 -21.86 14.01
C LYS A 170 0.35 -21.89 15.45
N ASN A 171 -0.14 -20.76 15.96
CA ASN A 171 -0.65 -20.63 17.32
C ASN A 171 -2.11 -21.09 17.49
N ARG A 172 -2.63 -21.96 16.61
CA ARG A 172 -3.92 -22.61 16.87
C ARG A 172 -3.73 -23.58 18.03
N PRO A 173 -4.44 -23.44 19.17
CA PRO A 173 -4.48 -24.49 20.17
C PRO A 173 -5.01 -25.74 19.47
N SER A 174 -4.15 -26.74 19.32
CA SER A 174 -4.51 -28.01 18.72
C SER A 174 -5.68 -28.59 19.50
N LEU A 175 -6.85 -28.67 18.87
CA LEU A 175 -8.03 -29.35 19.41
C LEU A 175 -7.73 -30.80 19.84
N ALA A 176 -6.61 -31.37 19.37
CA ALA A 176 -6.05 -32.65 19.80
C ALA A 176 -5.69 -32.72 21.29
N GLY A 177 -5.34 -31.61 21.95
CA GLY A 177 -5.01 -31.59 23.38
C GLY A 177 -6.23 -31.64 24.31
N SER A 178 -7.40 -31.20 23.83
CA SER A 178 -8.62 -31.13 24.64
C SER A 178 -9.41 -32.44 24.67
N ILE A 179 -9.21 -33.34 23.70
CA ILE A 179 -9.88 -34.65 23.67
C ILE A 179 -9.20 -35.63 24.65
N ARG A 180 -7.88 -35.48 24.88
CA ARG A 180 -7.13 -36.32 25.83
C ARG A 180 -7.40 -36.03 27.30
N SER A 181 -7.95 -34.86 27.66
CA SER A 181 -8.23 -34.50 29.05
C SER A 181 -9.66 -34.80 29.51
N VAL A 182 -10.51 -35.33 28.62
CA VAL A 182 -11.91 -35.71 28.92
C VAL A 182 -12.07 -37.24 28.92
N SER A 183 -11.02 -37.97 28.54
CA SER A 183 -11.00 -39.44 28.43
C SER A 183 -10.16 -40.13 29.52
N LEU A 184 -9.82 -39.43 30.61
CA LEU A 184 -9.15 -39.97 31.80
C LEU A 184 -9.93 -39.63 33.06
#